data_AF-A0A433SB16-F1
#
_entry.id   AF-A0A433SB16-F1
#
_cell.length_a   1.000
_cell.length_b   1.000
_cell.length_c   1.000
_cell.angle_alpha   90.00
_cell.angle_beta   90.00
_cell.angle_gamma   90.00
#
_symmetry.space_group_name_H-M   'P 1'
#
loop_
_entity.id
_entity.type
_entity.pdbx_description
1 polymer ?
#
loop_
_entity_poly.entity_id
_entity_poly.type
_entity_poly.pdbx_seq_one_letter_code
_entity_poly.pdbx_strand_id
1 'polypeptide(L)'
;MKKTIRTHQQKGVILVIALVLMVVMAVTAVAAIRLSGVDELVNNNTRARAMATQAAESAMNFCKAGVFAGTLSAASAPAGVTNLNTYTGTRWQTMSYWGGGNSGYHQLDLADLGGSMTGYTNADTRPDCLIEDITAYVEFNSTSEVSGRRSVAYRITTRGYSPNFTQDNNGLSKTGAQVWMQIVVGRVVS
;
A
#
# COMPACT_ATOMS: atom_id res chain seq x y z
N MET A 1 81.72 -10.75 -35.51
CA MET A 1 81.17 -11.48 -34.34
C MET A 1 79.72 -11.06 -34.14
N LYS A 2 78.76 -11.95 -34.39
CA LYS A 2 77.31 -11.66 -34.31
C LYS A 2 76.75 -12.44 -33.12
N LYS A 3 76.36 -11.73 -32.06
CA LYS A 3 75.86 -12.32 -30.80
C LYS A 3 74.35 -12.57 -30.95
N THR A 4 73.96 -13.81 -31.20
CA THR A 4 72.54 -14.21 -31.29
C THR A 4 71.98 -14.47 -29.90
N ILE A 5 71.11 -13.59 -29.42
CA ILE A 5 70.36 -13.73 -28.17
C ILE A 5 69.26 -14.77 -28.41
N ARG A 6 69.31 -15.91 -27.72
CA ARG A 6 68.24 -16.91 -27.73
C ARG A 6 67.20 -16.53 -26.68
N THR A 7 66.00 -16.15 -27.09
CA THR A 7 64.85 -15.97 -26.20
C THR A 7 64.18 -17.32 -25.97
N HIS A 8 64.44 -17.93 -24.81
CA HIS A 8 63.87 -19.21 -24.40
C HIS A 8 62.54 -18.97 -23.64
N GLN A 9 61.49 -19.66 -24.09
CA GLN A 9 60.29 -20.09 -23.35
C GLN A 9 59.65 -19.14 -22.31
N GLN A 10 58.78 -18.22 -22.78
CA GLN A 10 57.79 -17.51 -21.94
C GLN A 10 56.35 -17.63 -22.46
N LYS A 11 56.04 -18.61 -23.34
CA LYS A 11 54.73 -18.70 -24.00
C LYS A 11 53.62 -19.38 -23.17
N GLY A 12 53.97 -20.17 -22.15
CA GLY A 12 52.97 -20.89 -21.34
C GLY A 12 52.30 -20.03 -20.25
N VAL A 13 53.06 -19.14 -19.60
CA VAL A 13 52.57 -18.34 -18.47
C VAL A 13 51.57 -17.26 -18.92
N ILE A 14 51.77 -16.69 -20.11
CA ILE A 14 50.87 -15.66 -20.67
C ILE A 14 49.45 -16.21 -20.89
N LEU A 15 49.32 -17.46 -21.34
CA LEU A 15 48.01 -18.08 -21.55
C LEU A 15 47.24 -18.24 -20.23
N VAL A 16 47.93 -18.68 -19.18
CA VAL A 16 47.33 -18.84 -17.84
C VAL A 16 46.88 -17.50 -17.30
N ILE A 17 47.70 -16.46 -17.40
CA ILE A 17 47.35 -15.11 -16.96
C ILE A 17 46.15 -14.57 -17.74
N ALA A 18 46.13 -14.73 -19.07
CA ALA A 18 45.02 -14.30 -19.90
C ALA A 18 43.70 -15.00 -19.54
N LEU A 19 43.76 -16.31 -19.25
CA LEU A 19 42.58 -17.10 -18.87
C LEU A 19 42.05 -16.67 -17.50
N VAL A 20 42.94 -16.45 -16.51
CA VAL A 20 42.54 -15.92 -15.19
C VAL A 20 41.89 -14.55 -15.32
N LEU A 21 42.49 -13.64 -16.10
CA LEU A 21 41.93 -12.31 -16.32
C LEU A 21 40.57 -12.36 -17.01
N MET A 22 40.40 -13.26 -18.00
CA MET A 22 39.12 -13.46 -18.67
C MET A 22 38.04 -13.97 -17.71
N VAL A 23 38.38 -14.91 -16.83
CA VAL A 23 37.46 -15.43 -15.80
C VAL A 23 37.06 -14.32 -14.83
N VAL A 24 38.01 -13.51 -14.36
CA VAL A 24 37.72 -12.39 -13.46
C VAL A 24 36.76 -11.39 -14.12
N MET A 25 37.02 -11.01 -15.37
CA MET A 25 36.14 -10.10 -16.13
C MET A 25 34.75 -10.70 -16.37
N ALA A 26 34.65 -12.00 -16.65
CA ALA A 26 33.37 -12.66 -16.83
C ALA A 26 32.55 -12.68 -15.54
N VAL A 27 33.18 -12.98 -14.40
CA VAL A 27 32.51 -12.99 -13.09
C VAL A 27 32.03 -11.59 -12.71
N THR A 28 32.83 -10.55 -12.92
CA THR A 28 32.42 -9.16 -12.62
C THR A 28 31.27 -8.70 -13.52
N ALA A 29 31.29 -9.05 -14.81
CA ALA A 29 30.20 -8.73 -15.74
C ALA A 29 28.86 -9.38 -15.32
N VAL A 30 28.89 -10.67 -14.93
CA VAL A 30 27.68 -11.38 -14.46
C VAL A 30 27.16 -10.79 -13.15
N ALA A 31 28.04 -10.41 -12.22
CA ALA A 31 27.65 -9.77 -10.97
C ALA A 31 26.94 -8.43 -11.23
N ALA A 32 27.47 -7.59 -12.13
CA ALA A 32 26.88 -6.30 -12.49
C ALA A 32 25.47 -6.43 -13.08
N ILE A 33 25.23 -7.43 -13.96
CA ILE A 33 23.91 -7.68 -14.55
C ILE A 33 22.89 -8.08 -13.47
N ARG A 34 23.29 -8.92 -12.52
CA ARG A 34 22.39 -9.37 -11.43
C ARG A 34 22.01 -8.22 -10.51
N LEU A 35 22.96 -7.34 -10.18
CA LEU A 35 22.72 -6.17 -9.34
C LEU A 35 21.71 -5.23 -9.99
N SER A 36 21.85 -4.92 -11.29
CA SER A 36 20.91 -4.01 -11.96
C SER A 36 19.49 -4.57 -12.01
N GLY A 37 19.34 -5.90 -12.19
CA GLY A 37 18.02 -6.54 -12.19
C GLY A 37 17.33 -6.48 -10.82
N VAL A 38 18.09 -6.60 -9.73
CA VAL A 38 17.54 -6.45 -8.37
C VAL A 38 17.10 -5.01 -8.12
N ASP A 39 17.90 -4.03 -8.52
CA ASP A 39 17.57 -2.61 -8.36
C ASP A 39 16.30 -2.23 -9.14
N GLU A 40 16.11 -2.76 -10.35
CA GLU A 40 14.89 -2.54 -11.13
C GLU A 40 13.65 -3.09 -10.43
N LEU A 41 13.72 -4.30 -9.87
CA LEU A 41 12.62 -4.92 -9.13
C LEU A 41 12.27 -4.13 -7.86
N VAL A 42 13.28 -3.69 -7.11
CA VAL A 42 13.07 -2.87 -5.91
C VAL A 42 12.44 -1.54 -6.29
N ASN A 43 12.96 -0.86 -7.31
CA ASN A 43 12.43 0.42 -7.79
C ASN A 43 11.00 0.32 -8.31
N ASN A 44 10.66 -0.77 -9.00
CA ASN A 44 9.30 -0.99 -9.47
C ASN A 44 8.33 -1.22 -8.29
N ASN A 45 8.75 -2.02 -7.30
CA ASN A 45 7.94 -2.27 -6.11
C ASN A 45 7.75 -1.01 -5.25
N THR A 46 8.79 -0.19 -5.08
CA THR A 46 8.67 1.08 -4.33
C THR A 46 7.78 2.07 -5.07
N ARG A 47 7.88 2.17 -6.39
CA ARG A 47 6.98 2.99 -7.22
C ARG A 47 5.52 2.54 -7.11
N ALA A 48 5.26 1.23 -7.21
CA ALA A 48 3.91 0.70 -7.07
C ALA A 48 3.32 0.98 -5.69
N ARG A 49 4.12 0.81 -4.62
CA ARG A 49 3.70 1.15 -3.25
C ARG A 49 3.43 2.64 -3.09
N ALA A 50 4.27 3.51 -3.63
CA ALA A 50 4.07 4.96 -3.55
C ALA A 50 2.74 5.38 -4.22
N MET A 51 2.41 4.80 -5.37
CA MET A 51 1.12 5.04 -6.03
C MET A 51 -0.06 4.55 -5.20
N ALA A 52 0.04 3.34 -4.63
CA ALA A 52 -1.00 2.79 -3.75
C ALA A 52 -1.20 3.64 -2.49
N THR A 53 -0.12 4.16 -1.89
CA THR A 53 -0.17 5.08 -0.75
C THR A 53 -0.90 6.36 -1.11
N GLN A 54 -0.55 7.00 -2.25
CA GLN A 54 -1.24 8.21 -2.70
C GLN A 54 -2.74 7.98 -2.95
N ALA A 55 -3.10 6.81 -3.51
CA ALA A 55 -4.50 6.42 -3.69
C ALA A 55 -5.22 6.23 -2.35
N ALA A 56 -4.57 5.58 -1.38
CA ALA A 56 -5.12 5.40 -0.03
C ALA A 56 -5.32 6.73 0.71
N GLU A 57 -4.39 7.67 0.56
CA GLU A 57 -4.48 9.03 1.12
C GLU A 57 -5.61 9.83 0.48
N SER A 58 -5.82 9.69 -0.83
CA SER A 58 -6.94 10.32 -1.52
C SER A 58 -8.29 9.81 -1.01
N ALA A 59 -8.44 8.47 -0.89
CA ALA A 59 -9.62 7.86 -0.29
C ALA A 59 -9.82 8.29 1.16
N MET A 60 -8.75 8.39 1.95
CA MET A 60 -8.82 8.84 3.33
C MET A 60 -9.34 10.27 3.43
N ASN A 61 -8.81 11.17 2.61
CA ASN A 61 -9.24 12.56 2.60
C ASN A 61 -10.70 12.70 2.17
N PHE A 62 -11.11 11.97 1.12
CA PHE A 62 -12.50 11.95 0.65
C PHE A 62 -13.46 11.44 1.73
N CYS A 63 -13.17 10.28 2.33
CA CYS A 63 -14.06 9.67 3.31
C CYS A 63 -14.11 10.47 4.61
N LYS A 64 -12.97 11.02 5.06
CA LYS A 64 -12.92 11.93 6.20
C LYS A 64 -13.78 13.17 5.95
N ALA A 65 -13.63 13.81 4.79
CA ALA A 65 -14.43 14.99 4.44
C ALA A 65 -15.93 14.65 4.39
N GLY A 66 -16.29 13.52 3.77
CA GLY A 66 -17.67 13.08 3.67
C GLY A 66 -18.32 12.74 5.01
N VAL A 67 -17.57 12.15 5.95
CA VAL A 67 -18.03 11.91 7.32
C VAL A 67 -18.28 13.22 8.07
N PHE A 68 -17.38 14.20 7.94
CA PHE A 68 -17.57 15.50 8.60
C PHE A 68 -18.71 16.32 7.98
N ALA A 69 -18.89 16.23 6.66
CA ALA A 69 -19.99 16.85 5.95
C ALA A 69 -21.33 16.13 6.16
N GLY A 70 -21.33 14.89 6.64
CA GLY A 70 -22.52 14.05 6.80
C GLY A 70 -23.07 13.52 5.46
N THR A 71 -22.26 13.52 4.40
CA THR A 71 -22.65 13.04 3.06
C THR A 71 -22.42 11.54 2.87
N LEU A 72 -21.51 10.95 3.65
CA LEU A 72 -21.21 9.52 3.61
C LEU A 72 -21.77 8.82 4.86
N SER A 73 -22.45 7.70 4.64
CA SER A 73 -22.98 6.86 5.71
C SER A 73 -21.89 6.00 6.34
N ALA A 74 -21.93 5.85 7.66
CA ALA A 74 -21.12 4.89 8.41
C ALA A 74 -21.89 3.58 8.64
N ALA A 75 -21.17 2.46 8.66
CA ALA A 75 -21.70 1.22 9.20
C ALA A 75 -21.87 1.37 10.71
N SER A 76 -23.07 1.07 11.22
CA SER A 76 -23.23 0.91 12.66
C SER A 76 -22.34 -0.22 13.14
N ALA A 77 -21.70 -0.02 14.29
CA ALA A 77 -21.00 -1.09 14.95
C ALA A 77 -21.89 -2.33 15.24
N PRO A 78 -21.31 -3.54 15.26
CA PRO A 78 -21.96 -4.74 15.74
C PRO A 78 -22.55 -4.55 17.15
N ALA A 79 -23.78 -5.03 17.35
CA ALA A 79 -24.41 -5.04 18.66
C ALA A 79 -23.60 -5.85 19.67
N GLY A 80 -23.50 -5.37 20.91
CA GLY A 80 -22.90 -6.12 22.03
C GLY A 80 -21.39 -5.88 22.29
N VAL A 81 -20.71 -5.06 21.49
CA VAL A 81 -19.40 -4.54 21.86
C VAL A 81 -19.58 -3.36 22.82
N THR A 82 -18.67 -3.14 23.78
CA THR A 82 -18.74 -2.03 24.75
C THR A 82 -17.44 -1.24 24.88
N ASN A 83 -16.33 -1.72 24.30
CA ASN A 83 -15.03 -1.05 24.33
C ASN A 83 -14.24 -1.34 23.05
N LEU A 84 -13.48 -0.35 22.56
CA LEU A 84 -12.74 -0.45 21.30
C LEU A 84 -11.67 -1.56 21.33
N ASN A 85 -11.10 -1.83 22.51
CA ASN A 85 -10.11 -2.89 22.72
C ASN A 85 -10.73 -4.30 22.72
N THR A 86 -12.05 -4.41 22.95
CA THR A 86 -12.82 -5.66 22.87
C THR A 86 -13.63 -5.77 21.59
N TYR A 87 -13.53 -4.78 20.70
CA TYR A 87 -14.11 -4.80 19.37
C TYR A 87 -13.36 -5.80 18.49
N THR A 88 -13.79 -7.06 18.55
CA THR A 88 -13.28 -8.16 17.73
C THR A 88 -13.97 -8.24 16.36
N GLY A 89 -15.12 -7.56 16.21
CA GLY A 89 -15.92 -7.53 14.98
C GLY A 89 -15.46 -6.48 13.97
N THR A 90 -14.20 -6.48 13.59
CA THR A 90 -13.60 -5.58 12.60
C THR A 90 -14.17 -5.87 11.21
N ARG A 91 -15.20 -5.12 10.80
CA ARG A 91 -15.76 -5.19 9.44
C ARG A 91 -14.65 -4.95 8.41
N TRP A 92 -13.68 -4.10 8.74
CA TRP A 92 -12.51 -3.88 7.90
C TRP A 92 -11.64 -5.12 7.69
N GLN A 93 -11.59 -6.08 8.62
CA GLN A 93 -10.83 -7.33 8.43
C GLN A 93 -11.58 -8.34 7.57
N THR A 94 -12.90 -8.21 7.46
CA THR A 94 -13.72 -9.16 6.72
C THR A 94 -13.93 -8.67 5.29
N MET A 95 -13.33 -9.37 4.33
CA MET A 95 -13.35 -8.97 2.91
C MET A 95 -14.75 -8.82 2.30
N SER A 96 -15.77 -9.52 2.84
CA SER A 96 -17.15 -9.40 2.35
C SER A 96 -17.76 -8.00 2.53
N TYR A 97 -17.24 -7.18 3.45
CA TYR A 97 -17.71 -5.79 3.63
C TYR A 97 -17.08 -4.81 2.65
N TRP A 98 -16.08 -5.24 1.88
CA TRP A 98 -15.36 -4.42 0.94
C TRP A 98 -15.91 -4.57 -0.48
N GLY A 99 -17.18 -4.20 -0.64
CA GLY A 99 -17.88 -4.27 -1.92
C GLY A 99 -19.21 -3.54 -1.89
N GLY A 100 -19.67 -3.15 -3.08
CA GLY A 100 -20.90 -2.38 -3.26
C GLY A 100 -22.11 -3.01 -2.57
N GLY A 101 -22.93 -2.18 -1.93
CA GLY A 101 -24.12 -2.60 -1.18
C GLY A 101 -23.92 -2.84 0.31
N ASN A 102 -22.67 -2.88 0.80
CA ASN A 102 -22.39 -2.91 2.24
C ASN A 102 -22.50 -1.51 2.87
N SER A 103 -23.16 -1.41 4.02
CA SER A 103 -23.18 -0.17 4.80
C SER A 103 -21.75 0.25 5.17
N GLY A 104 -21.45 1.54 5.03
CA GLY A 104 -20.14 2.11 5.36
C GLY A 104 -19.07 1.93 4.29
N TYR A 105 -19.29 1.10 3.26
CA TYR A 105 -18.37 0.94 2.15
C TYR A 105 -18.57 2.05 1.11
N HIS A 106 -17.48 2.69 0.72
CA HIS A 106 -17.48 3.70 -0.34
C HIS A 106 -16.26 3.51 -1.23
N GLN A 107 -16.50 3.42 -2.52
CA GLN A 107 -15.45 3.38 -3.54
C GLN A 107 -15.40 4.73 -4.22
N LEU A 108 -14.21 5.30 -4.35
CA LEU A 108 -14.05 6.59 -5.01
C LEU A 108 -14.26 6.43 -6.51
N ASP A 109 -14.97 7.38 -7.11
CA ASP A 109 -15.05 7.46 -8.56
C ASP A 109 -13.91 8.31 -9.13
N LEU A 110 -13.64 8.21 -10.43
CA LEU A 110 -12.60 8.98 -11.10
C LEU A 110 -12.81 10.50 -10.96
N ALA A 111 -14.07 10.94 -10.83
CA ALA A 111 -14.43 12.33 -10.58
C ALA A 111 -13.98 12.81 -9.19
N ASP A 112 -14.06 11.95 -8.17
CA ASP A 112 -13.66 12.26 -6.79
C ASP A 112 -12.13 12.33 -6.63
N LEU A 113 -11.39 11.67 -7.53
CA LEU A 113 -9.93 11.66 -7.60
C LEU A 113 -9.35 12.89 -8.33
N GLY A 114 -10.18 13.87 -8.69
CA GLY A 114 -9.76 15.13 -9.30
C GLY A 114 -9.08 14.96 -10.67
N GLY A 115 -9.40 13.89 -11.40
CA GLY A 115 -8.86 13.61 -12.74
C GLY A 115 -7.37 13.23 -12.79
N SER A 116 -6.66 13.23 -11.66
CA SER A 116 -5.20 13.01 -11.58
C SER A 116 -4.80 11.53 -11.64
N MET A 117 -5.78 10.62 -11.51
CA MET A 117 -5.59 9.17 -11.41
C MET A 117 -5.98 8.43 -12.69
N THR A 118 -5.42 8.86 -13.84
CA THR A 118 -5.72 8.30 -15.17
C THR A 118 -5.40 6.81 -15.36
N GLY A 119 -4.60 6.22 -14.47
CA GLY A 119 -4.29 4.78 -14.46
C GLY A 119 -5.31 3.90 -13.74
N TYR A 120 -6.37 4.47 -13.16
CA TYR A 120 -7.34 3.78 -12.29
C TYR A 120 -8.70 3.60 -12.97
N THR A 121 -8.68 3.16 -14.23
CA THR A 121 -9.89 3.00 -15.05
C THR A 121 -10.71 1.75 -14.68
N ASN A 122 -10.07 0.78 -14.02
CA ASN A 122 -10.73 -0.44 -13.56
C ASN A 122 -11.31 -0.24 -12.17
N ALA A 123 -12.56 -0.67 -11.96
CA ALA A 123 -13.19 -0.58 -10.65
C ALA A 123 -12.35 -1.26 -9.56
N ASP A 124 -11.75 -2.42 -9.86
CA ASP A 124 -10.95 -3.19 -8.90
C ASP A 124 -9.66 -2.51 -8.44
N THR A 125 -9.20 -1.46 -9.15
CA THR A 125 -8.01 -0.70 -8.76
C THR A 125 -8.35 0.65 -8.14
N ARG A 126 -9.61 1.11 -8.22
CA ARG A 126 -10.00 2.37 -7.59
C ARG A 126 -9.90 2.25 -6.07
N PRO A 127 -9.40 3.29 -5.39
CA PRO A 127 -9.27 3.25 -3.95
C PRO A 127 -10.65 3.30 -3.29
N ASP A 128 -10.75 2.67 -2.13
CA ASP A 128 -11.99 2.56 -1.39
C ASP A 128 -11.77 2.78 0.11
N CYS A 129 -12.88 2.97 0.82
CA CYS A 129 -12.89 3.12 2.25
C CYS A 129 -14.08 2.40 2.89
N LEU A 130 -13.90 2.05 4.14
CA LEU A 130 -14.91 1.50 5.03
C LEU A 130 -14.99 2.39 6.27
N ILE A 131 -16.17 2.95 6.51
CA ILE A 131 -16.47 3.82 7.64
C ILE A 131 -17.30 3.03 8.64
N GLU A 132 -16.82 2.96 9.88
CA GLU A 132 -17.50 2.32 11.01
C GLU A 132 -17.77 3.35 12.10
N ASP A 133 -19.02 3.44 12.56
CA ASP A 133 -19.38 4.22 13.74
C ASP A 133 -18.97 3.44 15.00
N ILE A 134 -18.02 4.00 15.75
CA ILE A 134 -17.49 3.41 16.99
C ILE A 134 -17.81 4.27 18.21
N THR A 135 -18.77 5.20 18.10
CA THR A 135 -19.14 6.18 19.12
C THR A 135 -19.33 5.58 20.51
N ALA A 136 -19.99 4.43 20.60
CA ALA A 136 -20.30 3.78 21.87
C ALA A 136 -19.08 3.17 22.60
N TYR A 137 -17.90 3.15 21.97
CA TYR A 137 -16.73 2.40 22.46
C TYR A 137 -15.50 3.24 22.74
N VAL A 138 -15.57 4.54 22.45
CA VAL A 138 -14.51 5.48 22.74
C VAL A 138 -14.89 6.18 24.04
N GLU A 139 -14.12 5.94 25.10
CA GLU A 139 -14.24 6.69 26.35
C GLU A 139 -13.74 8.12 26.12
N PHE A 140 -14.61 8.97 25.59
CA PHE A 140 -14.40 10.40 25.74
C PHE A 140 -14.66 10.70 27.20
N ASN A 141 -13.61 10.97 27.97
CA ASN A 141 -13.70 11.39 29.37
C ASN A 141 -14.54 12.68 29.44
N SER A 142 -15.86 12.53 29.55
CA SER A 142 -16.80 13.61 29.80
C SER A 142 -16.87 13.79 31.31
N THR A 143 -15.78 14.27 31.92
CA THR A 143 -15.81 14.85 33.27
C THR A 143 -16.53 16.20 33.31
N SER A 144 -17.18 16.60 32.22
CA SER A 144 -18.11 17.71 32.21
C SER A 144 -19.42 17.25 31.62
N GLU A 145 -20.40 17.06 32.50
CA GLU A 145 -21.83 17.19 32.24
C GLU A 145 -22.12 18.58 31.64
N VAL A 146 -21.66 18.84 30.41
CA VAL A 146 -22.39 19.77 29.55
C VAL A 146 -23.56 18.96 29.02
N SER A 147 -24.57 18.84 29.89
CA SER A 147 -25.81 18.11 29.72
C SER A 147 -26.37 18.32 28.30
N GLY A 148 -26.14 17.35 27.41
CA GLY A 148 -26.65 17.37 26.02
C GLY A 148 -25.64 17.13 24.88
N ARG A 149 -24.33 17.25 25.10
CA ARG A 149 -23.35 17.07 24.01
C ARG A 149 -22.99 15.60 23.77
N ARG A 150 -23.47 15.04 22.65
CA ARG A 150 -23.11 13.69 22.20
C ARG A 150 -21.76 13.77 21.48
N SER A 151 -20.75 13.03 21.93
CA SER A 151 -19.53 12.80 21.14
C SER A 151 -19.79 11.65 20.18
N VAL A 152 -19.42 11.80 18.91
CA VAL A 152 -19.55 10.76 17.88
C VAL A 152 -18.15 10.44 17.36
N ALA A 153 -17.83 9.17 17.17
CA ALA A 153 -16.54 8.74 16.66
C ALA A 153 -16.67 7.71 15.54
N TYR A 154 -15.80 7.84 14.55
CA TYR A 154 -15.75 6.98 13.39
C TYR A 154 -14.35 6.40 13.23
N ARG A 155 -14.29 5.10 12.92
CA ARG A 155 -13.09 4.47 12.36
C ARG A 155 -13.22 4.46 10.85
N ILE A 156 -12.22 4.97 10.18
CA ILE A 156 -12.15 4.99 8.72
C ILE A 156 -10.96 4.14 8.33
N THR A 157 -11.21 3.05 7.63
CA THR A 157 -10.17 2.21 7.02
C THR A 157 -10.20 2.45 5.52
N THR A 158 -9.06 2.68 4.88
CA THR A 158 -8.98 2.86 3.42
C THR A 158 -8.03 1.86 2.81
N ARG A 159 -8.28 1.52 1.55
CA ARG A 159 -7.37 0.72 0.74
C ARG A 159 -7.04 1.49 -0.51
N GLY A 160 -5.74 1.61 -0.76
CA GLY A 160 -5.20 2.11 -2.00
C GLY A 160 -4.52 0.99 -2.76
N TYR A 161 -4.60 1.06 -4.08
CA TYR A 161 -4.07 0.06 -4.98
C TYR A 161 -3.09 0.73 -5.93
N SER A 162 -2.14 -0.03 -6.49
CA SER A 162 -1.39 0.45 -7.64
C SER A 162 -2.21 0.27 -8.92
N PRO A 163 -1.96 1.05 -10.00
CA PRO A 163 -2.69 0.92 -11.26
C PRO A 163 -2.66 -0.49 -11.89
N ASN A 164 -1.58 -1.24 -11.64
CA ASN A 164 -1.38 -2.61 -12.11
C ASN A 164 -1.79 -3.69 -11.09
N PHE A 165 -2.55 -3.30 -10.06
CA PHE A 165 -3.05 -4.22 -9.07
C PHE A 165 -3.99 -5.24 -9.71
N THR A 166 -3.75 -6.52 -9.40
CA THR A 166 -4.68 -7.60 -9.73
C THR A 166 -4.78 -8.53 -8.53
N GLN A 167 -5.97 -9.06 -8.33
CA GLN A 167 -6.26 -10.04 -7.28
C GLN A 167 -6.58 -11.41 -7.90
N ASP A 168 -6.33 -12.48 -7.17
CA ASP A 168 -6.83 -13.80 -7.51
C ASP A 168 -8.31 -13.97 -7.14
N ASN A 169 -8.90 -15.11 -7.49
CA ASN A 169 -10.30 -15.43 -7.18
C ASN A 169 -10.58 -15.56 -5.67
N ASN A 170 -9.54 -15.59 -4.84
CA ASN A 170 -9.62 -15.66 -3.39
C ASN A 170 -9.42 -14.28 -2.74
N GLY A 171 -9.30 -13.21 -3.54
CA GLY A 171 -9.11 -11.83 -3.06
C GLY A 171 -7.68 -11.54 -2.57
N LEU A 172 -6.70 -12.39 -2.89
CA LEU A 172 -5.29 -12.18 -2.59
C LEU A 172 -4.60 -11.42 -3.73
N SER A 173 -3.67 -10.54 -3.37
CA SER A 173 -2.87 -9.76 -4.31
C SER A 173 -1.99 -10.69 -5.17
N LYS A 174 -2.19 -10.68 -6.49
CA LYS A 174 -1.38 -11.43 -7.46
C LYS A 174 -0.30 -10.58 -8.09
N THR A 175 -0.61 -9.33 -8.43
CA THR A 175 0.35 -8.33 -8.94
C THR A 175 0.05 -6.96 -8.39
N GLY A 176 1.06 -6.08 -8.39
CA GLY A 176 0.92 -4.70 -7.92
C GLY A 176 1.08 -4.57 -6.41
N ALA A 177 0.60 -3.44 -5.89
CA ALA A 177 0.68 -3.11 -4.47
C ALA A 177 -0.71 -2.75 -3.94
N GLN A 178 -0.95 -3.15 -2.69
CA GLN A 178 -2.10 -2.70 -1.91
C GLN A 178 -1.59 -2.14 -0.59
N VAL A 179 -2.15 -1.01 -0.17
CA VAL A 179 -1.83 -0.35 1.09
C VAL A 179 -3.13 -0.14 1.86
N TRP A 180 -3.10 -0.47 3.14
CA TRP A 180 -4.21 -0.28 4.06
C TRP A 180 -3.84 0.84 5.02
N MET A 181 -4.75 1.79 5.22
CA MET A 181 -4.59 2.86 6.21
C MET A 181 -5.81 2.91 7.10
N GLN A 182 -5.63 3.31 8.35
CA GLN A 182 -6.72 3.41 9.31
C GLN A 182 -6.54 4.65 10.17
N ILE A 183 -7.63 5.38 10.38
CA ILE A 183 -7.71 6.47 11.34
C ILE A 183 -8.96 6.36 12.19
N VAL A 184 -8.93 7.01 13.34
CA VAL A 184 -10.11 7.26 14.17
C VAL A 184 -10.32 8.76 14.25
N VAL A 185 -11.53 9.21 13.93
CA VAL A 185 -11.93 10.63 13.99
C VAL A 185 -13.10 10.79 14.95
N GLY A 186 -13.04 11.81 15.79
CA GLY A 186 -14.12 12.20 16.70
C GLY A 186 -14.71 13.54 16.30
N ARG A 187 -16.01 13.71 16.54
CA ARG A 187 -16.74 14.98 16.44
C ARG A 187 -17.57 15.16 17.70
N VAL A 188 -17.47 16.34 18.31
CA VAL A 188 -18.40 16.75 19.37
C VAL A 188 -19.61 17.36 18.69
N VAL A 189 -20.80 16.82 18.95
CA VAL A 189 -22.06 17.38 18.47
C VAL A 189 -22.63 18.26 19.58
N SER A 190 -22.80 19.55 19.27
CA SER A 190 -23.24 20.59 20.19
C SER A 190 -24.74 20.64 20.37
#